data_AF-A0A830B9B3-F1
#
_entry.id   AF-A0A830B9B3-F1
#
_cell.length_a   1.000
_cell.length_b   1.000
_cell.length_c   1.000
_cell.angle_alpha   90.00
_cell.angle_beta   90.00
_cell.angle_gamma   90.00
#
_symmetry.space_group_name_H-M   'P 1'
#
loop_
_entity.id
_entity.type
_entity.pdbx_description
1 polymer ?
#
loop_
_entity_poly.entity_id
_entity_poly.type
_entity_poly.pdbx_seq_one_letter_code
_entity_poly.pdbx_strand_id
1 'polypeptide(L)'
;MSADNLIKSWRTWTTSKEVRAAKIFLGLMAAEDIASGYIPAGVLTSEIIPEIRKSSKYGGVMLWSKYWDEVNHDYSAAIFDSVTNCTKCE
;
A
#
# COMPACT_ATOMS: atom_id res chain seq x y z
N MET A 1 -12.48 6.45 0.73
CA MET A 1 -11.97 5.99 2.04
C MET A 1 -10.91 6.97 2.49
N SER A 2 -10.97 7.50 3.72
CA SER A 2 -9.92 8.40 4.22
C SER A 2 -8.66 7.61 4.61
N ALA A 3 -7.48 8.20 4.38
CA ALA A 3 -6.19 7.64 4.78
C ALA A 3 -6.16 7.26 6.28
N ASP A 4 -6.78 8.07 7.13
CA ASP A 4 -6.89 7.80 8.57
C ASP A 4 -7.62 6.50 8.91
N ASN A 5 -8.72 6.21 8.20
CA ASN A 5 -9.49 5.00 8.43
C ASN A 5 -8.71 3.76 7.99
N LEU A 6 -7.96 3.88 6.89
CA LEU A 6 -7.06 2.82 6.45
C LEU A 6 -5.94 2.57 7.47
N ILE A 7 -5.29 3.63 7.97
CA ILE A 7 -4.21 3.52 8.96
C ILE A 7 -4.74 2.91 10.27
N LYS A 8 -5.94 3.30 10.71
CA LYS A 8 -6.60 2.68 11.88
C LYS A 8 -6.84 1.18 11.67
N SER A 9 -7.39 0.80 10.52
CA SER A 9 -7.60 -0.61 10.18
C SER A 9 -6.29 -1.39 10.13
N TRP A 10 -5.26 -0.82 9.49
CA TRP A 10 -3.92 -1.41 9.43
C TRP A 10 -3.34 -1.68 10.82
N ARG A 11 -3.47 -0.72 11.75
CA ARG A 11 -3.03 -0.90 13.14
C ARG A 11 -3.76 -2.08 13.78
N THR A 12 -5.09 -2.16 13.66
CA THR A 12 -5.87 -3.31 14.16
C THR A 12 -5.36 -4.64 13.62
N TRP A 13 -5.16 -4.75 12.31
CA TRP A 13 -4.67 -5.98 11.67
C TRP A 13 -3.26 -6.35 12.10
N THR A 14 -2.36 -5.38 12.22
CA THR A 14 -0.96 -5.66 12.55
C THR A 14 -0.74 -5.93 14.04
N THR A 15 -1.54 -5.34 14.94
CA THR A 15 -1.44 -5.56 16.39
C THR A 15 -2.33 -6.69 16.92
N SER A 16 -3.28 -7.18 16.13
CA SER A 16 -4.14 -8.32 16.50
C SER A 16 -3.30 -9.55 16.86
N LYS A 17 -3.68 -10.21 17.94
CA LYS A 17 -3.03 -11.45 18.43
C LYS A 17 -3.53 -12.68 17.68
N GLU A 18 -4.69 -12.57 17.04
CA GLU A 18 -5.33 -13.58 16.23
C GLU A 18 -4.61 -13.73 14.87
N VAL A 19 -4.03 -12.65 14.35
CA VAL A 19 -3.27 -12.64 13.09
C VAL A 19 -1.83 -13.12 13.32
N ARG A 20 -1.61 -14.42 13.15
CA ARG A 20 -0.30 -15.10 13.22
C ARG A 20 0.47 -15.03 11.90
N ALA A 21 0.55 -13.85 11.30
CA ALA A 21 1.32 -13.61 10.08
C ALA A 21 2.65 -12.92 10.40
N ALA A 22 3.74 -13.39 9.77
CA ALA A 22 5.04 -12.72 9.86
C ALA A 22 5.04 -11.39 9.09
N LYS A 23 4.35 -11.37 7.94
CA LYS A 23 4.23 -10.21 7.05
C LYS A 23 2.79 -10.03 6.59
N ILE A 24 2.38 -8.78 6.49
CA ILE A 24 1.08 -8.32 6.04
C ILE A 24 1.33 -7.33 4.91
N PHE A 25 0.52 -7.44 3.85
CA PHE A 25 0.61 -6.59 2.67
C PHE A 25 -0.65 -5.74 2.59
N LEU A 26 -0.50 -4.48 2.20
CA LEU A 26 -1.62 -3.60 1.95
C LEU A 26 -2.17 -3.85 0.55
N GLY A 27 -3.40 -4.37 0.44
CA GLY A 27 -4.08 -4.54 -0.84
C GLY A 27 -4.65 -3.21 -1.36
N LEU A 28 -4.38 -2.87 -2.61
CA LEU A 28 -4.82 -1.64 -3.27
C LEU A 28 -5.38 -1.92 -4.67
N MET A 29 -6.28 -1.04 -5.10
CA MET A 29 -6.71 -0.96 -6.50
C MET A 29 -5.67 -0.20 -7.31
N ALA A 30 -5.25 -0.72 -8.45
CA ALA A 30 -4.26 -0.07 -9.32
C ALA A 30 -4.85 1.11 -10.14
N ALA A 31 -6.18 1.23 -10.21
CA ALA A 31 -6.85 2.32 -10.91
C ALA A 31 -8.15 2.78 -10.24
N GLU A 32 -8.55 4.01 -10.56
CA GLU A 32 -9.70 4.70 -9.96
C GLU A 32 -11.05 4.19 -10.49
N ASP A 33 -11.11 3.77 -11.75
CA ASP A 33 -12.34 3.46 -12.49
C ASP A 33 -12.91 2.05 -12.23
N ILE A 34 -12.20 1.22 -11.47
CA ILE A 34 -12.56 -0.19 -11.26
C ILE A 34 -13.47 -0.36 -10.05
N ALA A 35 -13.14 0.33 -8.94
CA ALA A 35 -13.85 0.19 -7.69
C ALA A 35 -13.60 1.38 -6.77
N SER A 36 -14.53 1.58 -5.84
CA SER A 36 -14.31 2.48 -4.71
C SER A 36 -13.11 2.00 -3.87
N GLY A 37 -12.28 2.93 -3.42
CA GLY A 37 -11.14 2.60 -2.57
C GLY A 37 -9.78 2.72 -3.25
N TYR A 38 -9.74 3.23 -4.49
CA TYR A 38 -8.50 3.74 -5.07
C TYR A 38 -7.87 4.82 -4.18
N ILE A 39 -6.54 4.81 -4.11
CA ILE A 39 -5.74 5.77 -3.36
C ILE A 39 -4.77 6.40 -4.35
N PRO A 40 -4.77 7.73 -4.53
CA PRO A 40 -3.79 8.37 -5.39
C PRO A 40 -2.36 8.08 -4.91
N ALA A 41 -1.44 7.82 -5.83
CA ALA A 41 -0.05 7.46 -5.50
C ALA A 41 0.61 8.49 -4.56
N GLY A 42 0.40 9.78 -4.81
CA GLY A 42 0.89 10.86 -3.93
C GLY A 42 0.46 10.67 -2.48
N VAL A 43 -0.84 10.49 -2.23
CA VAL A 43 -1.40 10.25 -0.88
C VAL A 43 -0.85 8.96 -0.27
N LEU A 44 -0.73 7.89 -1.06
CA LEU A 44 -0.14 6.64 -0.57
C LEU A 44 1.29 6.87 -0.07
N THR A 45 2.13 7.52 -0.88
CA THR A 45 3.55 7.73 -0.60
C THR A 45 3.81 8.73 0.53
N SER A 46 3.04 9.82 0.62
CA SER A 46 3.28 10.90 1.59
C SER A 46 2.64 10.64 2.96
N GLU A 47 1.47 10.00 3.00
CA GLU A 47 0.68 9.87 4.24
C GLU A 47 0.63 8.44 4.77
N ILE A 48 0.44 7.45 3.89
CA ILE A 48 0.10 6.09 4.30
C ILE A 48 1.34 5.23 4.51
N ILE A 49 2.24 5.20 3.52
CA ILE A 49 3.47 4.39 3.56
C ILE A 49 4.32 4.71 4.81
N PRO A 50 4.56 5.98 5.18
CA PRO A 50 5.32 6.31 6.39
C PRO A 50 4.70 5.77 7.68
N GLU A 51 3.37 5.67 7.74
CA GLU A 51 2.65 5.16 8.91
C GLU A 51 2.63 3.64 8.97
N ILE A 52 2.33 2.95 7.86
CA ILE A 52 2.19 1.49 7.86
C ILE A 52 3.53 0.77 8.01
N ARG A 53 4.63 1.37 7.50
CA ARG A 53 6.00 0.84 7.61
C ARG A 53 6.54 0.81 9.04
N LYS A 54 5.95 1.58 9.97
CA LYS A 54 6.31 1.53 11.40
C LYS A 54 6.06 0.16 12.02
N SER A 55 5.15 -0.63 11.42
CA SER A 55 4.89 -2.00 11.87
C SER A 55 5.96 -2.96 11.36
N SER A 56 6.55 -3.76 12.26
CA SER A 56 7.48 -4.83 11.88
C SER A 56 6.84 -5.91 10.98
N LYS A 57 5.51 -6.01 11.00
CA LYS A 57 4.73 -6.89 10.13
C LYS A 57 4.53 -6.32 8.72
N TYR A 58 4.96 -5.10 8.40
CA TYR A 58 4.88 -4.60 7.02
C TYR A 58 5.71 -5.47 6.07
N GLY A 59 5.04 -5.98 5.03
CA GLY A 59 5.63 -6.80 3.97
C GLY A 59 5.69 -6.13 2.60
N GLY A 60 4.84 -5.13 2.36
CA GLY A 60 4.76 -4.45 1.06
C GLY A 60 3.33 -4.06 0.71
N VAL A 61 3.11 -3.86 -0.60
CA VAL A 61 1.82 -3.55 -1.21
C VAL A 61 1.45 -4.68 -2.17
N MET A 62 0.16 -5.00 -2.26
CA MET A 62 -0.41 -5.90 -3.26
C MET A 62 -1.35 -5.08 -4.15
N LEU A 63 -1.18 -5.17 -5.46
CA LEU A 63 -2.01 -4.45 -6.42
C LEU A 63 -2.98 -5.39 -7.10
N TRP A 64 -4.25 -5.01 -7.09
CA TRP A 64 -5.27 -5.59 -7.96
C TRP A 64 -5.54 -4.62 -9.12
N SER A 65 -5.21 -4.96 -10.37
CA SER A 65 -4.48 -6.13 -10.84
C SER A 65 -3.47 -5.70 -11.91
N LYS A 66 -2.63 -6.63 -12.39
CA LYS A 66 -1.60 -6.32 -13.40
C LYS A 66 -2.16 -5.58 -14.63
N TYR A 67 -3.29 -6.03 -15.17
CA TYR A 67 -3.91 -5.39 -16.34
C TYR A 67 -4.19 -3.90 -16.07
N TRP A 68 -4.74 -3.61 -14.90
CA TRP A 68 -5.13 -2.25 -14.54
C TRP A 68 -3.96 -1.34 -14.21
N ASP A 69 -2.89 -1.92 -13.67
CA ASP A 69 -1.61 -1.26 -13.45
C ASP A 69 -1.01 -0.77 -14.77
N GLU A 70 -0.97 -1.64 -15.79
CA GLU A 70 -0.40 -1.33 -17.11
C GLU A 70 -1.25 -0.31 -17.90
N VAL A 71 -2.58 -0.40 -17.84
CA VAL A 71 -3.46 0.48 -18.64
C VAL A 71 -3.72 1.86 -18.00
N ASN A 72 -3.42 2.04 -16.71
CA ASN A 72 -3.64 3.30 -15.99
C ASN A 72 -2.34 3.95 -15.51
N HIS A 73 -1.40 4.13 -16.44
CA HIS A 73 -0.17 4.90 -16.21
C HIS A 73 0.78 4.32 -15.15
N ASP A 74 0.89 2.99 -15.06
CA ASP A 74 1.88 2.26 -14.24
C ASP A 74 1.89 2.71 -12.77
N TYR A 75 0.78 2.45 -12.07
CA TYR A 75 0.63 2.79 -10.64
C TYR A 75 1.77 2.21 -9.78
N SER A 76 2.21 0.99 -10.08
CA SER A 76 3.35 0.33 -9.41
C SER A 76 4.65 1.12 -9.57
N ALA A 77 4.92 1.67 -10.75
CA ALA A 77 6.11 2.50 -10.99
C ALA A 77 6.07 3.78 -10.15
N ALA A 78 4.90 4.40 -10.02
CA ALA A 78 4.73 5.63 -9.23
C ALA A 78 4.97 5.43 -7.72
N ILE A 79 4.82 4.21 -7.21
CA ILE A 79 4.95 3.91 -5.76
C ILE A 79 6.20 3.08 -5.43
N PHE A 80 6.94 2.61 -6.43
CA PHE A 80 8.02 1.62 -6.30
C PHE A 80 9.08 2.06 -5.28
N ASP A 81 9.61 3.27 -5.42
CA ASP A 81 10.69 3.78 -4.57
C ASP A 81 10.26 3.89 -3.10
N SER A 82 9.00 4.30 -2.89
CA SER A 82 8.44 4.45 -1.55
C SER A 82 8.22 3.10 -0.86
N VAL A 83 7.85 2.06 -1.62
CA VAL A 83 7.59 0.71 -1.10
C VAL A 83 8.90 -0.05 -0.86
N THR A 84 9.83 0.02 -1.81
CA THR A 84 11.07 -0.77 -1.77
C THR A 84 12.21 -0.10 -1.00
N ASN A 85 12.13 1.22 -0.80
CA ASN A 85 13.18 2.01 -0.14
C ASN A 85 14.55 1.80 -0.81
N CYS A 86 14.61 1.79 -2.14
CA CYS A 86 15.89 1.79 -2.85
C CYS A 86 16.47 3.21 -2.88
N THR A 87 17.19 3.60 -1.82
CA THR A 87 18.08 4.77 -1.82
C THR A 87 19.50 4.44 -2.33
N LYS A 88 19.71 3.22 -2.83
CA LYS A 88 20.94 2.76 -3.48
C LYS A 88 20.59 1.83 -4.64
N CYS A 89 20.10 2.42 -5.72
CA CYS A 89 20.07 1.76 -7.01
C CYS A 89 21.00 2.58 -7.93
N GLU A 90 22.30 2.41 -7.74
CA GLU A 90 23.36 2.72 -8.73
C GLU A 90 23.71 1.43 -9.47
#